data_AF-A0A8T7MA20-F1
#
_entry.id   AF-A0A8T7MA20-F1
#
_cell.length_a   1.000
_cell.length_b   1.000
_cell.length_c   1.000
_cell.angle_alpha   90.00
_cell.angle_beta   90.00
_cell.angle_gamma   90.00
#
_symmetry.space_group_name_H-M   'P 1'
#
loop_
_entity.id
_entity.type
_entity.pdbx_description
1 polymer ?
#
loop_
_entity_poly.entity_id
_entity_poly.type
_entity_poly.pdbx_seq_one_letter_code
_entity_poly.pdbx_strand_id
1 'polypeptide(L)' 'MDGKVVKALPNAMFEVELDNGHSVLGHISGKIRKNFIRILPGDRVTLELSPYDLTRGRITYRFK' A
#
# COMPACT_ATOMS: atom_id res chain seq x y z
N MET A 1 -8.42 -3.83 3.17
CA MET A 1 -8.38 -2.71 4.13
C MET A 1 -7.92 -1.49 3.37
N ASP A 2 -8.64 -0.40 3.49
CA ASP A 2 -8.38 0.80 2.71
C ASP A 2 -7.48 1.75 3.50
N GLY A 3 -6.63 2.46 2.77
CA GLY A 3 -5.70 3.41 3.35
C GLY A 3 -5.19 4.39 2.33
N LYS A 4 -4.49 5.41 2.83
CA LYS A 4 -3.90 6.47 2.04
C LYS A 4 -2.39 6.35 2.05
N VAL A 5 -1.77 6.44 0.87
CA VAL A 5 -0.31 6.44 0.76
C VAL A 5 0.22 7.76 1.30
N VAL A 6 1.10 7.70 2.30
CA VAL A 6 1.72 8.89 2.90
C VAL A 6 3.07 9.15 2.25
N LYS A 7 3.92 8.11 2.15
CA LYS A 7 5.27 8.23 1.58
C LYS A 7 5.62 7.03 0.70
N ALA A 8 6.45 7.29 -0.29
CA ALA A 8 7.13 6.27 -1.08
C ALA A 8 8.56 6.10 -0.58
N LEU A 9 8.93 4.87 -0.22
CA LEU A 9 10.26 4.50 0.25
C LEU A 9 11.09 3.88 -0.89
N PRO A 10 12.43 3.90 -0.79
CA PRO A 10 13.29 3.13 -1.67
C PRO A 10 12.91 1.65 -1.62
N ASN A 11 13.08 0.91 -2.73
CA ASN A 11 12.72 -0.51 -2.91
C ASN A 11 11.23 -0.81 -3.16
N ALA A 12 10.46 0.16 -3.67
CA ALA A 12 9.04 -0.01 -3.97
C ALA A 12 8.20 -0.43 -2.74
N MET A 13 8.63 0.04 -1.57
CA MET A 13 7.84 0.04 -0.35
C MET A 13 7.09 1.35 -0.25
N PHE A 14 5.87 1.30 0.27
CA PHE A 14 5.00 2.44 0.45
C PHE A 14 4.53 2.45 1.89
N GLU A 15 4.65 3.61 2.52
CA GLU A 15 4.06 3.86 3.82
C GLU A 15 2.61 4.26 3.59
N VAL A 16 1.70 3.47 4.12
CA VAL A 16 0.27 3.66 3.98
C VAL A 16 -0.35 3.81 5.35
N GLU A 17 -1.12 4.85 5.51
CA GLU A 17 -1.91 5.11 6.70
C GLU A 17 -3.30 4.54 6.49
N LEU A 18 -3.65 3.55 7.31
CA LEU A 18 -5.00 3.00 7.32
C LEU A 18 -5.95 4.00 7.98
N ASP A 19 -7.23 3.96 7.60
CA ASP A 19 -8.27 4.79 8.24
C ASP A 19 -8.40 4.50 9.76
N ASN A 20 -7.86 3.38 10.22
CA ASN A 20 -7.77 3.00 11.63
C ASN A 20 -6.65 3.75 12.40
N GLY A 21 -5.88 4.63 11.76
CA GLY A 21 -4.76 5.36 12.38
C GLY A 21 -3.46 4.56 12.50
N HIS A 22 -3.40 3.36 11.91
CA HIS A 22 -2.18 2.54 11.88
C HIS A 22 -1.38 2.79 10.59
N SER A 23 -0.09 3.03 10.75
CA SER A 23 0.86 3.11 9.64
C SER A 23 1.39 1.72 9.29
N VAL A 24 1.31 1.36 8.03
CA VAL A 24 1.66 0.03 7.52
C VAL A 24 2.64 0.18 6.36
N LEU A 25 3.63 -0.72 6.31
CA LEU A 25 4.53 -0.84 5.19
C LEU A 25 3.94 -1.80 4.15
N GLY A 26 3.52 -1.23 3.03
CA GLY A 26 2.97 -1.95 1.89
C GLY A 26 4.01 -2.15 0.80
N HIS A 27 4.19 -3.39 0.34
CA HIS A 27 4.86 -3.62 -0.94
C HIS A 27 3.83 -3.77 -2.05
N ILE A 28 4.25 -3.43 -3.27
CA ILE A 28 3.39 -3.55 -4.43
C ILE A 28 3.16 -5.02 -4.82
N SER A 29 1.92 -5.42 -5.08
CA SER A 29 1.65 -6.71 -5.74
C SER A 29 2.26 -6.76 -7.15
N GLY A 30 2.69 -7.95 -7.57
CA GLY A 30 3.25 -8.17 -8.91
C GLY A 30 2.29 -7.80 -10.06
N LYS A 31 0.98 -7.82 -9.81
CA LYS A 31 -0.03 -7.39 -10.78
C LYS A 31 0.09 -5.89 -11.10
N ILE A 32 0.30 -5.07 -10.09
CA ILE A 32 0.50 -3.61 -10.26
C ILE A 32 1.81 -3.33 -11.01
N ARG A 33 2.88 -4.07 -10.70
CA ARG A 33 4.14 -3.97 -11.46
C ARG A 33 3.95 -4.29 -12.94
N LYS A 34 3.21 -5.36 -13.27
CA LYS A 34 2.91 -5.73 -14.67
C LYS A 34 2.02 -4.71 -15.38
N ASN A 35 1.07 -4.09 -14.66
CA ASN A 35 0.16 -3.09 -15.22
C ASN A 35 0.72 -1.65 -15.19
N PHE A 36 1.99 -1.46 -14.79
CA PHE A 36 2.64 -0.15 -14.70
C PHE A 36 1.84 0.90 -13.91
N ILE A 37 1.04 0.47 -12.92
CA ILE A 37 0.26 1.41 -12.11
C ILE A 37 1.23 2.11 -11.17
N ARG A 38 1.48 3.40 -11.44
CA ARG A 38 2.32 4.24 -10.56
C ARG A 38 1.51 4.57 -9.32
N ILE A 39 2.12 4.43 -8.15
CA ILE A 39 1.54 4.84 -6.88
C ILE A 39 2.24 6.13 -6.47
N LEU A 40 1.46 7.17 -6.21
CA LEU A 40 1.94 8.46 -5.74
C LEU A 40 1.50 8.67 -4.28
N PRO A 41 2.27 9.42 -3.48
CA PRO A 41 1.82 9.84 -2.17
C PRO A 41 0.54 10.67 -2.31
N GLY A 42 -0.47 10.33 -1.51
CA GLY A 42 -1.82 10.90 -1.57
C GLY A 42 -2.87 9.95 -2.15
N ASP A 43 -2.48 8.89 -2.85
CA ASP A 43 -3.41 7.95 -3.45
C ASP A 43 -4.10 7.07 -2.41
N ARG A 44 -5.38 6.75 -2.67
CA ARG A 44 -6.10 5.71 -1.93
C ARG A 44 -5.80 4.34 -2.51
N VAL A 45 -5.42 3.42 -1.65
CA VAL A 45 -5.05 2.06 -2.01
C VAL A 45 -5.72 1.05 -1.10
N THR A 46 -6.03 -0.12 -1.66
CA THR A 46 -6.45 -1.28 -0.88
C THR A 46 -5.23 -2.11 -0.55
N LEU A 47 -5.07 -2.36 0.74
CA LEU A 47 -4.08 -3.24 1.33
C LEU A 47 -4.71 -4.54 1.80
N GLU A 48 -3.94 -5.60 1.66
CA GLU A 48 -4.17 -6.90 2.26
C GLU A 48 -3.09 -7.13 3.32
N LEU A 49 -3.51 -7.26 4.58
CA LEU A 49 -2.59 -7.46 5.71
C LEU A 49 -2.30 -8.96 5.87
N SER A 50 -1.09 -9.27 6.29
CA SER A 50 -0.80 -10.63 6.74
C SER A 50 -1.46 -10.86 8.09
N PRO A 51 -2.14 -12.00 8.33
CA PRO A 51 -2.79 -12.28 9.61
C PRO A 51 -1.81 -12.39 10.80
N TYR A 52 -0.51 -12.51 10.51
CA TYR A 52 0.56 -12.59 11.51
C TYR A 52 1.23 -11.24 11.82
N ASP A 53 1.21 -10.30 10.87
CA ASP A 53 1.91 -9.02 10.97
C ASP A 53 1.01 -7.88 10.46
N LEU A 54 0.41 -7.15 11.39
CA LEU A 54 -0.45 -5.99 11.10
C LEU A 54 0.32 -4.77 10.56
N THR A 55 1.65 -4.78 10.63
CA THR A 55 2.54 -3.70 10.16
C THR A 55 3.01 -3.89 8.72
N ARG A 56 2.75 -5.06 8.12
CA ARG A 56 3.15 -5.38 6.74
C ARG A 56 1.93 -5.73 5.91
N GLY A 57 1.82 -5.10 4.75
CA GLY A 57 0.73 -5.30 3.82
C GLY A 57 1.19 -5.49 2.39
N ARG A 58 0.27 -5.98 1.58
CA ARG A 58 0.39 -6.06 0.13
C ARG A 58 -0.63 -5.11 -0.50
N ILE A 59 -0.16 -4.19 -1.34
CA ILE A 59 -1.04 -3.30 -2.09
C ILE A 59 -1.60 -4.07 -3.28
N THR A 60 -2.92 -4.29 -3.30
CA THR A 60 -3.62 -5.05 -4.33
C THR A 60 -4.29 -4.14 -5.35
N TYR A 61 -4.79 -2.99 -4.91
CA TYR A 61 -5.57 -2.09 -5.75
C TYR A 61 -5.28 -0.62 -5.44
N ARG A 62 -5.37 0.23 -6.46
CA ARG A 62 -5.35 1.69 -6.33
C ARG A 62 -6.71 2.20 -6.82
N PHE A 63 -7.39 2.98 -5.98
CA PHE A 63 -8.58 3.70 -6.40
C PHE A 63 -8.19 4.94 -7.21
N LYS A 64 -8.98 5.24 -8.23
CA LYS A 64 -8.78 6.39 -9.11
C LYS A 64 -9.33 7.66 -8.48
#